data_AF-A0A0G0B7A8-F1
#
_entry.id   AF-A0A0G0B7A8-F1
#
_cell.length_a   1.000
_cell.length_b   1.000
_cell.length_c   1.000
_cell.angle_alpha   90.00
_cell.angle_beta   90.00
_cell.angle_gamma   90.00
#
_symmetry.space_group_name_H-M   'P 1'
#
loop_
_entity.id
_entity.type
_entity.pdbx_description
1 polymer ?
#
loop_
_entity_poly.entity_id
_entity_poly.type
_entity_poly.pdbx_seq_one_letter_code
_entity_poly.pdbx_strand_id
1 'polypeptide(L)'
;MKKLSTITLLLLTAFLPSFIFAQEEEILEENEIIEETDTISPDSPFYFLTEMFEDVQLLLTFDEEKKVQKALEFAQKKLNGMENLNGEEDPKIMERLEKRFEKLVENAERFSQDEDAMQEDSLEKIEQIRERHLNVLNTVLEKAPEGQAQESLQKVIDKTVEKYNAKDAKVKTNNKGGVDKDREDGIEEDDETEEENEEEEVD
;
A
#
# COMPACT_ATOMS: atom_id res chain seq x y z
N MET A 1 -39.76 -2.61 -54.43
CA MET A 1 -38.46 -2.27 -53.82
C MET A 1 -38.59 -2.18 -52.29
N LYS A 2 -38.65 -3.30 -51.55
CA LYS A 2 -38.69 -3.33 -50.06
C LYS A 2 -38.18 -4.65 -49.44
N LYS A 3 -37.27 -5.39 -50.09
CA LYS A 3 -36.81 -6.71 -49.57
C LYS A 3 -35.29 -6.86 -49.42
N LEU A 4 -34.53 -5.80 -49.66
CA LEU A 4 -33.06 -5.82 -49.51
C LEU A 4 -32.56 -5.12 -48.24
N SER A 5 -33.43 -4.43 -47.49
CA SER A 5 -33.02 -3.64 -46.31
C SER A 5 -33.05 -4.42 -44.99
N THR A 6 -33.67 -5.59 -44.94
CA THR A 6 -33.80 -6.37 -43.70
C THR A 6 -32.66 -7.37 -43.49
N ILE A 7 -31.89 -7.69 -44.54
CA ILE A 7 -30.76 -8.63 -44.45
C ILE A 7 -29.51 -7.94 -43.88
N THR A 8 -29.35 -6.63 -44.09
CA THR A 8 -28.21 -5.86 -43.58
C THR A 8 -28.29 -5.59 -42.07
N LEU A 9 -29.50 -5.57 -41.49
CA LEU A 9 -29.68 -5.40 -40.05
C LEU A 9 -29.48 -6.71 -39.27
N LEU A 10 -29.69 -7.87 -39.91
CA LEU A 10 -29.61 -9.18 -39.26
C LEU A 10 -28.18 -9.77 -39.27
N LEU A 11 -27.30 -9.26 -40.15
CA LEU A 11 -25.91 -9.69 -40.23
C LEU A 11 -24.97 -8.87 -39.33
N LEU A 12 -25.43 -7.71 -38.82
CA LEU A 12 -24.65 -6.86 -37.91
C LEU A 12 -24.70 -7.32 -36.45
N THR A 13 -25.67 -8.17 -36.07
CA THR A 13 -25.81 -8.69 -34.70
C THR A 13 -25.13 -10.04 -34.47
N ALA A 14 -24.60 -10.68 -35.52
CA ALA A 14 -24.00 -12.01 -35.44
C ALA A 14 -22.50 -12.01 -35.08
N PHE A 15 -21.92 -10.84 -34.83
CA PHE A 15 -20.52 -10.67 -34.44
C PHE A 15 -20.36 -9.78 -33.19
N LEU A 16 -21.34 -9.81 -32.29
CA LEU A 16 -21.09 -9.37 -30.93
C LEU A 16 -20.27 -10.47 -30.25
N PRO A 17 -19.01 -10.24 -29.83
CA PRO A 17 -18.38 -11.14 -28.89
C PRO A 17 -19.30 -11.18 -27.67
N SER A 18 -19.86 -12.35 -27.39
CA SER A 18 -20.53 -12.62 -26.13
C SER A 18 -19.50 -12.37 -25.05
N PHE A 19 -19.53 -11.19 -24.42
CA PHE A 19 -18.85 -10.94 -23.16
C PHE A 19 -19.56 -11.83 -22.12
N ILE A 20 -19.15 -13.09 -22.08
CA ILE A 20 -19.39 -13.98 -20.95
C ILE A 20 -18.46 -13.44 -19.87
N PHE A 21 -18.95 -12.46 -19.11
CA PHE A 21 -18.44 -12.16 -17.78
C PHE A 21 -18.88 -13.31 -16.88
N ALA A 22 -18.17 -14.42 -16.98
CA ALA A 22 -18.12 -15.46 -15.96
C ALA A 22 -16.66 -15.52 -15.50
N GLN A 23 -16.18 -14.43 -14.90
CA GLN A 23 -15.14 -14.58 -13.90
C GLN A 23 -15.91 -14.86 -12.62
N GLU A 24 -15.97 -16.15 -12.28
CA GLU A 24 -16.18 -16.60 -10.93
C GLU A 24 -15.16 -15.85 -10.08
N GLU A 25 -15.65 -14.90 -9.28
CA GLU A 25 -14.89 -14.23 -8.24
C GLU A 25 -14.61 -15.31 -7.19
N GLU A 26 -13.57 -16.11 -7.44
CA GLU A 26 -12.93 -16.90 -6.40
C GLU A 26 -12.26 -15.88 -5.49
N ILE A 27 -13.01 -15.51 -4.45
CA ILE A 27 -12.55 -14.73 -3.32
C ILE A 27 -11.50 -15.61 -2.64
N LEU A 28 -10.25 -15.47 -3.08
CA LEU A 28 -9.11 -16.04 -2.37
C LEU A 28 -8.99 -15.27 -1.06
N GLU A 29 -9.05 -16.02 0.03
CA GLU A 29 -8.92 -15.53 1.39
C GLU A 29 -7.70 -14.63 1.53
N GLU A 30 -7.99 -13.39 1.87
CA GLU A 30 -7.11 -12.29 2.20
C GLU A 30 -6.32 -12.65 3.48
N ASN A 31 -5.06 -13.08 3.33
CA ASN A 31 -3.96 -12.86 4.30
C ASN A 31 -2.62 -13.54 3.97
N GLU A 32 -2.33 -13.84 2.70
CA GLU A 32 -0.99 -14.22 2.29
C GLU A 32 -0.45 -13.17 1.30
N ILE A 33 0.71 -12.59 1.62
CA ILE A 33 1.47 -11.77 0.67
C ILE A 33 1.84 -12.71 -0.47
N ILE A 34 1.01 -12.75 -1.52
CA ILE A 34 1.25 -13.60 -2.68
C ILE A 34 2.58 -13.15 -3.29
N GLU A 35 3.58 -14.03 -3.31
CA GLU A 35 4.80 -13.85 -4.11
C GLU A 35 4.43 -13.96 -5.60
N GLU A 36 3.76 -12.93 -6.13
CA GLU A 36 3.60 -12.79 -7.56
C GLU A 36 4.96 -12.39 -8.15
N THR A 37 5.58 -13.35 -8.84
CA THR A 37 6.73 -13.07 -9.69
C THR A 37 6.23 -12.34 -10.94
N ASP A 38 6.80 -11.16 -11.21
CA ASP A 38 6.52 -10.42 -12.43
C ASP A 38 6.81 -11.34 -13.63
N THR A 39 5.81 -11.56 -14.49
CA THR A 39 5.95 -12.42 -15.69
C THR A 39 6.95 -11.86 -16.70
N ILE A 40 7.29 -10.58 -16.58
CA ILE A 40 8.23 -9.86 -17.44
C ILE A 40 9.38 -9.36 -16.57
N SER A 41 10.60 -9.81 -16.88
CA SER A 41 11.82 -9.36 -16.18
C SER A 41 11.98 -7.82 -16.24
N PRO A 42 12.48 -7.19 -15.17
CA PRO A 42 12.74 -5.75 -15.15
C PRO A 42 13.75 -5.30 -16.22
N ASP A 43 14.65 -6.17 -16.70
CA ASP A 43 15.59 -5.86 -17.80
C ASP A 43 14.94 -5.95 -19.20
N SER A 44 13.68 -6.41 -19.28
CA SER A 44 12.98 -6.53 -20.56
C SER A 44 12.68 -5.16 -21.18
N PRO A 45 12.87 -4.99 -22.50
CA PRO A 45 12.50 -3.76 -23.20
C PRO A 45 10.99 -3.49 -23.19
N PHE A 46 10.18 -4.49 -22.82
CA PHE A 46 8.72 -4.36 -22.70
C PHE A 46 8.24 -4.15 -21.27
N TYR A 47 9.13 -4.05 -20.27
CA TYR A 47 8.74 -3.86 -18.87
C TYR A 47 7.90 -2.60 -18.63
N PHE A 48 8.09 -1.56 -19.46
CA PHE A 48 7.27 -0.36 -19.41
C PHE A 48 5.77 -0.63 -19.62
N LEU A 49 5.41 -1.69 -20.35
CA LEU A 49 4.01 -2.09 -20.53
C LEU A 49 3.40 -2.61 -19.23
N THR A 50 4.19 -3.32 -18.41
CA THR A 50 3.78 -3.74 -17.07
C THR A 50 3.47 -2.52 -16.22
N GLU A 51 4.38 -1.54 -16.17
CA GLU A 51 4.17 -0.29 -15.41
C GLU A 51 2.95 0.51 -15.90
N MET A 52 2.73 0.57 -17.22
CA MET A 52 1.54 1.21 -17.78
C MET A 52 0.25 0.49 -17.38
N PHE A 53 0.26 -0.84 -17.39
CA PHE A 53 -0.91 -1.63 -17.01
C PHE A 53 -1.21 -1.48 -15.51
N GLU A 54 -0.19 -1.47 -14.65
CA GLU A 54 -0.31 -1.14 -13.23
C GLU A 54 -0.94 0.23 -13.02
N ASP A 55 -0.45 1.26 -13.73
CA ASP A 55 -1.00 2.62 -13.62
C ASP A 55 -2.48 2.66 -14.06
N VAL A 56 -2.84 1.96 -15.14
CA VAL A 56 -4.23 1.86 -15.59
C VAL A 56 -5.10 1.13 -14.57
N GLN A 57 -4.62 0.02 -14.00
CA GLN A 57 -5.37 -0.70 -12.97
C GLN A 57 -5.60 0.17 -11.74
N LEU A 58 -4.57 0.90 -11.29
CA LEU A 58 -4.69 1.79 -10.14
C LEU A 58 -5.68 2.92 -10.39
N LEU A 59 -5.69 3.49 -11.61
CA LEU A 59 -6.63 4.54 -12.02
C LEU A 59 -8.08 4.05 -12.16
N LEU A 60 -8.28 2.79 -12.60
CA LEU A 60 -9.61 2.20 -12.79
C LEU A 60 -10.16 1.51 -11.55
N THR A 61 -9.35 1.35 -10.50
CA THR A 61 -9.82 0.88 -9.21
C THR A 61 -10.55 2.04 -8.53
N PHE A 62 -11.84 1.89 -8.25
CA PHE A 62 -12.65 2.97 -7.67
C PHE A 62 -12.65 2.98 -6.15
N ASP A 63 -12.55 1.79 -5.57
CA ASP A 63 -12.55 1.57 -4.14
C ASP A 63 -11.18 1.94 -3.55
N GLU A 64 -11.17 2.84 -2.56
CA GLU A 64 -9.94 3.41 -2.00
C GLU A 64 -9.12 2.37 -1.22
N GLU A 65 -9.78 1.44 -0.51
CA GLU A 65 -9.11 0.32 0.16
C GLU A 65 -8.40 -0.57 -0.87
N LYS A 66 -9.10 -0.96 -1.94
CA LYS A 66 -8.50 -1.73 -3.03
C LYS A 66 -7.37 -0.97 -3.74
N LYS A 67 -7.40 0.37 -3.78
CA LYS A 67 -6.27 1.15 -4.31
C LYS A 67 -5.05 1.06 -3.40
N VAL A 68 -5.22 1.11 -2.07
CA VAL A 68 -4.12 0.88 -1.12
C VAL A 68 -3.53 -0.51 -1.36
N GLN A 69 -4.37 -1.55 -1.37
CA GLN A 69 -3.95 -2.92 -1.58
C GLN A 69 -3.17 -3.09 -2.89
N LYS A 70 -3.69 -2.58 -4.01
CA LYS A 70 -2.99 -2.64 -5.32
C LYS A 70 -1.70 -1.86 -5.35
N ALA A 71 -1.65 -0.68 -4.74
CA ALA A 71 -0.42 0.10 -4.66
C ALA A 71 0.67 -0.67 -3.91
N LEU A 72 0.31 -1.32 -2.81
CA LEU A 72 1.22 -2.17 -2.02
C LEU A 72 1.64 -3.44 -2.77
N GLU A 73 0.70 -4.10 -3.47
CA GLU A 73 0.98 -5.25 -4.32
C GLU A 73 2.01 -4.90 -5.42
N PHE A 74 1.84 -3.77 -6.09
CA PHE A 74 2.79 -3.32 -7.10
C PHE A 74 4.13 -2.91 -6.49
N ALA A 75 4.14 -2.32 -5.29
CA ALA A 75 5.36 -2.00 -4.58
C ALA A 75 6.13 -3.29 -4.23
N GLN A 76 5.41 -4.34 -3.79
CA GLN A 76 5.99 -5.66 -3.53
C GLN A 76 6.61 -6.26 -4.79
N LYS A 77 5.97 -6.11 -5.95
CA LYS A 77 6.55 -6.51 -7.24
C LYS A 77 7.87 -5.80 -7.55
N LYS A 78 8.01 -4.51 -7.20
CA LYS A 78 9.29 -3.80 -7.36
C LYS A 78 10.37 -4.31 -6.42
N LEU A 79 10.03 -4.62 -5.18
CA LEU A 79 10.97 -5.25 -4.24
C LEU A 79 11.44 -6.62 -4.74
N ASN A 80 10.53 -7.45 -5.23
CA ASN A 80 10.87 -8.75 -5.84
C ASN A 80 11.79 -8.54 -7.07
N GLY A 81 11.51 -7.52 -7.88
CA GLY A 81 12.35 -7.13 -9.00
C GLY A 81 13.78 -6.76 -8.59
N MET A 82 13.94 -5.96 -7.52
CA MET A 82 15.25 -5.57 -6.98
C MET A 82 16.01 -6.77 -6.42
N GLU A 83 15.33 -7.63 -5.66
CA GLU A 83 15.92 -8.80 -5.01
C GLU A 83 16.48 -9.82 -6.02
N ASN A 84 15.85 -9.89 -7.19
CA ASN A 84 16.23 -10.73 -8.31
C ASN A 84 17.37 -10.17 -9.18
N LEU A 85 17.79 -8.92 -8.96
CA LEU A 85 18.96 -8.38 -9.65
C LEU A 85 20.23 -9.11 -9.18
N ASN A 86 21.12 -9.40 -10.12
CA ASN A 86 22.37 -10.09 -9.85
C ASN A 86 23.60 -9.16 -9.87
N GLY A 87 23.40 -7.87 -10.19
CA GLY A 87 24.45 -6.86 -10.24
C GLY A 87 25.16 -6.75 -11.60
N GLU A 88 24.74 -7.54 -12.60
CA GLU A 88 25.20 -7.43 -13.98
C GLU A 88 24.30 -6.51 -14.82
N GLU A 89 23.11 -6.17 -14.32
CA GLU A 89 22.13 -5.34 -15.01
C GLU A 89 22.54 -3.84 -15.06
N ASP A 90 21.94 -3.07 -15.97
CA ASP A 90 22.12 -1.61 -16.02
C ASP A 90 21.72 -1.00 -14.66
N PRO A 91 22.59 -0.23 -13.99
CA PRO A 91 22.28 0.44 -12.72
C PRO A 91 20.99 1.29 -12.75
N LYS A 92 20.57 1.75 -13.93
CA LYS A 92 19.30 2.46 -14.12
C LYS A 92 18.07 1.60 -13.84
N ILE A 93 18.17 0.28 -13.94
CA ILE A 93 17.08 -0.65 -13.63
C ILE A 93 16.79 -0.59 -12.14
N MET A 94 17.82 -0.67 -11.30
CA MET A 94 17.68 -0.51 -9.85
C MET A 94 17.09 0.87 -9.51
N GLU A 95 17.64 1.95 -10.09
CA GLU A 95 17.12 3.31 -9.84
C GLU A 95 15.65 3.45 -10.24
N ARG A 96 15.24 2.85 -11.37
CA ARG A 96 13.84 2.86 -11.81
C ARG A 96 12.93 2.09 -10.87
N LEU A 97 13.34 0.89 -10.45
CA LEU A 97 12.58 0.08 -9.49
C LEU A 97 12.42 0.81 -8.16
N GLU A 98 13.49 1.43 -7.66
CA GLU A 98 13.51 2.23 -6.43
C GLU A 98 12.50 3.38 -6.51
N LYS A 99 12.61 4.19 -7.56
CA LYS A 99 11.72 5.33 -7.77
C LYS A 99 10.26 4.89 -7.91
N ARG A 100 10.02 3.76 -8.57
CA ARG A 100 8.68 3.21 -8.77
C ARG A 100 8.10 2.71 -7.44
N PHE A 101 8.90 1.99 -6.66
CA PHE A 101 8.54 1.56 -5.30
C PHE A 101 8.14 2.77 -4.43
N GLU A 102 8.99 3.80 -4.37
CA GLU A 102 8.72 5.00 -3.56
C GLU A 102 7.40 5.67 -3.93
N LYS A 103 7.13 5.80 -5.23
CA LYS A 103 5.88 6.40 -5.74
C LYS A 103 4.65 5.56 -5.37
N LEU A 104 4.77 4.23 -5.40
CA LEU A 104 3.67 3.33 -5.06
C LEU A 104 3.36 3.36 -3.56
N VAL A 105 4.39 3.38 -2.71
CA VAL A 105 4.20 3.56 -1.26
C VAL A 105 3.61 4.94 -0.94
N GLU A 106 4.05 6.01 -1.61
CA GLU A 106 3.45 7.34 -1.45
C GLU A 106 1.98 7.37 -1.89
N ASN A 107 1.64 6.67 -2.97
CA ASN A 107 0.25 6.50 -3.39
C ASN A 107 -0.57 5.75 -2.33
N ALA A 108 -0.06 4.64 -1.79
CA ALA A 108 -0.72 3.87 -0.73
C ALA A 108 -0.97 4.73 0.51
N GLU A 109 0.04 5.49 0.97
CA GLU A 109 -0.07 6.46 2.07
C GLU A 109 -1.12 7.54 1.81
N ARG A 110 -1.26 7.99 0.55
CA ARG A 110 -2.25 9.00 0.19
C ARG A 110 -3.66 8.43 0.17
N PHE A 111 -3.83 7.22 -0.38
CA PHE A 111 -5.13 6.57 -0.43
C PHE A 111 -5.60 6.17 0.97
N SER A 112 -4.68 5.76 1.85
CA SER A 112 -4.99 5.40 3.24
C SER A 112 -5.36 6.60 4.13
N GLN A 113 -5.33 7.84 3.63
CA GLN A 113 -5.80 9.03 4.35
C GLN A 113 -7.30 9.28 4.16
N ASP A 114 -7.93 8.61 3.21
CA ASP A 114 -9.38 8.66 3.02
C ASP A 114 -10.08 7.86 4.13
N GLU A 115 -11.14 8.39 4.76
CA GLU A 115 -11.84 7.74 5.87
C GLU A 115 -12.37 6.35 5.48
N ASP A 116 -12.74 6.16 4.22
CA ASP A 116 -13.23 4.88 3.68
C ASP A 116 -12.10 3.84 3.53
N ALA A 117 -10.83 4.28 3.47
CA ALA A 117 -9.65 3.41 3.31
C ALA A 117 -8.75 3.38 4.55
N MET A 118 -8.97 4.28 5.50
CA MET A 118 -8.11 4.48 6.66
C MET A 118 -8.42 3.41 7.72
N GLN A 119 -7.90 2.22 7.46
CA GLN A 119 -7.90 1.11 8.40
C GLN A 119 -6.52 0.99 9.07
N GLU A 120 -6.49 0.61 10.35
CA GLU A 120 -5.24 0.35 11.09
C GLU A 120 -4.33 -0.63 10.33
N ASP A 121 -4.94 -1.64 9.71
CA ASP A 121 -4.28 -2.64 8.86
C ASP A 121 -3.58 -2.05 7.63
N SER A 122 -4.10 -0.97 7.03
CA SER A 122 -3.45 -0.31 5.89
C SER A 122 -2.14 0.37 6.27
N LEU A 123 -2.12 1.02 7.45
CA LEU A 123 -0.89 1.66 7.96
C LEU A 123 0.14 0.60 8.35
N GLU A 124 -0.29 -0.49 8.99
CA GLU A 124 0.59 -1.61 9.32
C GLU A 124 1.21 -2.22 8.05
N LYS A 125 0.41 -2.51 7.03
CA LYS A 125 0.91 -3.04 5.75
C LYS A 125 1.90 -2.08 5.05
N ILE A 126 1.67 -0.77 5.14
CA ILE A 126 2.62 0.24 4.65
C ILE A 126 3.94 0.19 5.44
N GLU A 127 3.90 0.00 6.75
CA GLU A 127 5.11 -0.13 7.56
C GLU A 127 5.86 -1.44 7.24
N GLN A 128 5.15 -2.57 7.17
CA GLN A 128 5.71 -3.87 6.80
C GLN A 128 6.43 -3.82 5.45
N ILE A 129 5.85 -3.18 4.44
CA ILE A 129 6.49 -3.10 3.12
C ILE A 129 7.72 -2.19 3.12
N ARG A 130 7.76 -1.15 3.97
CA ARG A 130 8.95 -0.31 4.16
C ARG A 130 10.07 -1.07 4.86
N GLU A 131 9.74 -1.89 5.85
CA GLU A 131 10.71 -2.78 6.49
C GLU A 131 11.29 -3.77 5.48
N ARG A 132 10.41 -4.39 4.67
CA ARG A 132 10.87 -5.27 3.59
C ARG A 132 11.77 -4.54 2.60
N HIS A 133 11.48 -3.29 2.27
CA HIS A 133 12.34 -2.50 1.39
C HIS A 133 13.77 -2.38 1.93
N LEU A 134 13.95 -2.08 3.21
CA LEU A 134 15.27 -2.05 3.83
C LEU A 134 15.95 -3.43 3.79
N ASN A 135 15.19 -4.50 4.05
CA ASN A 135 15.73 -5.87 3.98
C ASN A 135 16.22 -6.20 2.57
N VAL A 136 15.44 -5.90 1.54
CA VAL A 136 15.82 -6.13 0.14
C VAL A 136 17.06 -5.32 -0.25
N LEU A 137 17.12 -4.04 0.12
CA LEU A 137 18.32 -3.22 -0.16
C LEU A 137 19.58 -3.81 0.51
N ASN A 138 19.47 -4.30 1.75
CA ASN A 138 20.57 -4.99 2.43
C ASN A 138 20.95 -6.29 1.72
N THR A 139 19.97 -7.11 1.31
CA THR A 139 20.22 -8.34 0.55
C THR A 139 20.91 -8.05 -0.79
N VAL A 140 20.53 -6.98 -1.48
CA VAL A 140 21.19 -6.59 -2.73
C VAL A 140 22.59 -6.06 -2.47
N LEU A 141 22.81 -5.31 -1.38
CA LEU A 141 24.14 -4.87 -0.95
C LEU A 141 25.09 -6.05 -0.71
N GLU A 142 24.61 -7.11 -0.07
CA GLU A 142 25.39 -8.35 0.18
C GLU A 142 25.80 -9.05 -1.12
N LYS A 143 24.96 -9.01 -2.16
CA LYS A 143 25.23 -9.61 -3.48
C LYS A 143 26.08 -8.70 -4.37
N ALA A 144 26.12 -7.40 -4.10
CA ALA A 144 26.76 -6.43 -4.95
C ALA A 144 28.29 -6.60 -4.99
N PRO A 145 28.94 -6.37 -6.16
CA PRO A 145 30.39 -6.43 -6.27
C PRO A 145 31.05 -5.35 -5.40
N GLU A 146 32.20 -5.70 -4.82
CA GLU A 146 32.95 -4.80 -3.94
C GLU A 146 33.34 -3.48 -4.65
N GLY A 147 33.36 -2.39 -3.88
CA GLY A 147 33.79 -1.07 -4.34
C GLY A 147 32.63 -0.10 -4.56
N GLN A 148 32.59 0.55 -5.71
CA GLN A 148 31.69 1.69 -5.96
C GLN A 148 30.20 1.32 -5.93
N ALA A 149 29.84 0.08 -6.33
CA ALA A 149 28.47 -0.39 -6.29
C ALA A 149 27.94 -0.51 -4.85
N GLN A 150 28.70 -1.15 -3.96
CA GLN A 150 28.39 -1.24 -2.54
C GLN A 150 28.30 0.13 -1.87
N GLU A 151 29.26 1.04 -2.14
CA GLU A 151 29.22 2.39 -1.56
C GLU A 151 27.96 3.17 -2.00
N SER A 152 27.55 3.00 -3.26
CA SER A 152 26.36 3.65 -3.79
C SER A 152 25.08 3.08 -3.16
N LEU A 153 24.99 1.76 -3.02
CA LEU A 153 23.86 1.10 -2.34
C LEU A 153 23.78 1.46 -0.87
N GLN A 154 24.92 1.55 -0.17
CA GLN A 154 24.94 1.98 1.23
C GLN A 154 24.37 3.40 1.39
N LYS A 155 24.72 4.32 0.49
CA LYS A 155 24.14 5.68 0.50
C LYS A 155 22.62 5.69 0.28
N VAL A 156 22.11 4.77 -0.56
CA VAL A 156 20.66 4.61 -0.75
C VAL A 156 20.02 4.11 0.54
N ILE A 157 20.57 3.06 1.16
CA ILE A 157 20.09 2.53 2.45
C ILE A 157 20.07 3.63 3.51
N ASP A 158 21.17 4.36 3.69
CA ASP A 158 21.27 5.42 4.71
C ASP A 158 20.20 6.50 4.50
N LYS A 159 20.00 6.92 3.24
CA LYS A 159 18.97 7.89 2.87
C LYS A 159 17.55 7.35 3.09
N THR A 160 17.32 6.07 2.80
CA THR A 160 16.02 5.42 3.02
C THR A 160 15.70 5.33 4.50
N VAL A 161 16.68 4.97 5.35
CA VAL A 161 16.54 4.96 6.81
C VAL A 161 16.24 6.36 7.34
N GLU A 162 16.96 7.39 6.89
CA GLU A 162 16.70 8.78 7.27
C GLU A 162 15.27 9.20 6.90
N LYS A 163 14.83 8.86 5.68
CA LYS A 163 13.50 9.17 5.17
C LYS A 163 12.40 8.51 6.01
N TYR A 164 12.54 7.24 6.35
CA TYR A 164 11.54 6.51 7.16
C TYR A 164 11.48 7.05 8.58
N ASN A 165 12.63 7.23 9.24
CA ASN A 165 12.69 7.84 10.57
C ASN A 165 12.02 9.23 10.61
N ALA A 166 12.24 10.05 9.57
CA ALA A 166 11.62 11.37 9.47
C ALA A 166 10.09 11.30 9.26
N LYS A 167 9.59 10.27 8.57
CA LYS A 167 8.14 10.04 8.42
C LYS A 167 7.52 9.58 9.74
N ASP A 168 8.15 8.63 10.43
CA ASP A 168 7.64 8.10 11.71
C ASP A 168 7.61 9.19 12.79
N ALA A 169 8.61 10.08 12.80
CA ALA A 169 8.63 11.23 13.67
C ALA A 169 7.45 12.19 13.42
N LYS A 170 7.08 12.43 12.15
CA LYS A 170 5.92 13.27 11.78
C LYS A 170 4.59 12.65 12.16
N VAL A 171 4.45 11.33 12.00
CA VAL A 171 3.25 10.60 12.42
C VAL A 171 3.08 10.73 13.95
N LYS A 172 4.15 10.55 14.73
CA LYS A 172 4.12 10.70 16.19
C LYS A 172 3.79 12.11 16.66
N THR A 173 4.19 13.16 15.94
CA THR A 173 3.83 14.55 16.28
C THR A 173 2.39 14.88 15.94
N ASN A 174 1.85 14.35 14.85
CA ASN A 174 0.47 14.62 14.42
C ASN A 174 -0.56 13.88 15.29
N ASN A 175 -0.25 12.67 15.76
CA ASN A 175 -1.11 11.92 16.69
C ASN A 175 -1.17 12.52 18.10
N LYS A 176 -0.26 13.41 18.48
CA LYS A 176 -0.33 14.19 19.74
C LYS A 176 -1.23 15.42 19.65
N GLY A 177 -1.76 15.77 18.47
CA GLY A 177 -2.67 16.91 18.27
C GLY A 177 -4.16 16.55 18.23
N GLY A 178 -4.52 15.27 18.38
CA GLY A 178 -5.88 14.76 18.18
C GLY A 178 -6.57 14.16 19.41
N VAL A 179 -5.99 14.31 20.61
CA VAL A 179 -6.64 13.92 21.87
C VAL A 179 -6.65 15.14 22.76
N ASP A 180 -7.75 15.92 22.70
CA ASP A 180 -8.29 16.78 23.77
C ASP A 180 -9.22 17.82 23.16
N LYS A 181 -10.47 17.40 22.92
CA LYS A 181 -11.70 18.20 22.97
C LYS A 181 -12.83 17.25 22.60
N ASP A 182 -13.49 16.74 23.63
CA ASP A 182 -14.89 16.26 23.67
C ASP A 182 -15.00 15.21 24.79
N ARG A 183 -14.69 15.66 26.02
CA ARG A 183 -15.12 15.03 27.27
C ARG A 183 -15.17 16.08 28.38
N GLU A 184 -15.94 17.13 28.13
CA GLU A 184 -16.59 17.90 29.20
C GLU A 184 -18.08 17.69 29.00
N ASP A 185 -18.65 16.77 29.78
CA ASP A 185 -19.90 17.01 30.51
C ASP A 185 -20.26 15.76 31.31
N GLY A 186 -20.40 15.94 32.62
CA GLY A 186 -21.25 15.09 33.46
C GLY A 186 -20.55 14.13 34.42
N ILE A 187 -19.79 14.65 35.39
CA ILE A 187 -19.77 14.05 36.73
C ILE A 187 -20.00 15.21 37.73
N GLU A 188 -21.25 15.38 38.16
CA GLU A 188 -21.56 16.14 39.37
C GLU A 188 -21.11 15.28 40.56
N GLU A 189 -20.15 15.80 41.31
CA GLU A 189 -19.71 15.31 42.61
C GLU A 189 -20.76 15.75 43.65
N ASP A 190 -21.51 14.79 44.22
CA ASP A 190 -22.19 14.99 45.50
C ASP A 190 -21.22 14.56 46.62
N ASP A 191 -20.64 15.57 47.26
CA ASP A 191 -19.83 15.47 48.48
C ASP A 191 -20.68 16.01 49.63
N GLU A 192 -21.22 15.14 50.49
CA GLU A 192 -21.56 15.50 51.86
C GLU A 192 -21.12 14.39 52.81
N THR A 193 -20.00 14.68 53.46
CA THR A 193 -19.52 14.02 54.67
C THR A 193 -19.99 14.82 55.89
N GLU A 194 -20.69 14.19 56.82
CA GLU A 194 -20.69 14.61 58.23
C GLU A 194 -20.59 13.36 59.12
N GLU A 195 -19.42 13.21 59.74
CA GLU A 195 -19.22 12.44 60.97
C GLU A 195 -19.84 13.21 62.15
N GLU A 196 -20.55 12.55 63.06
CA GLU A 196 -20.33 12.75 64.49
C GLU A 196 -20.90 11.59 65.32
N ASN A 197 -20.19 11.32 66.42
CA ASN A 197 -20.15 10.12 67.25
C ASN A 197 -20.84 10.38 68.60
N GLU A 198 -21.11 9.31 69.36
CA GLU A 198 -21.36 9.28 70.83
C GLU A 198 -22.73 9.83 71.30
N GLU A 199 -23.46 9.33 72.31
CA GLU A 199 -23.35 8.25 73.31
C GLU A 199 -24.70 8.19 74.08
N GLU A 200 -24.88 7.17 74.94
CA GLU A 200 -25.85 7.10 76.09
C GLU A 200 -27.36 7.00 75.81
N GLU A 201 -28.21 6.36 76.62
CA GLU A 201 -28.19 5.31 77.66
C GLU A 201 -29.69 5.02 77.94
N VAL A 202 -30.02 3.79 78.36
CA VAL A 202 -31.08 3.43 79.33
C VAL A 202 -32.55 3.84 79.06
N ASP A 203 -33.40 2.86 78.76
CA ASP A 203 -34.37 2.23 79.71
C ASP A 203 -35.07 0.99 79.09
#